data_AF-A0A094X5E3-F1
#
_entry.id   AF-A0A094X5E3-F1
#
_cell.length_a   1.000
_cell.length_b   1.000
_cell.length_c   1.000
_cell.angle_alpha   90.00
_cell.angle_beta   90.00
_cell.angle_gamma   90.00
#
_symmetry.space_group_name_H-M   'P 1'
#
loop_
_entity.id
_entity.type
_entity.pdbx_description
1 polymer ?
#
loop_
_entity_poly.entity_id
_entity_poly.type
_entity_poly.pdbx_seq_one_letter_code
_entity_poly.pdbx_strand_id
1 'polypeptide(L)'
;MGLASPHREVKKEPLHEAYRIYGSSRVSCSFCIMGSRQDLAAATSCADNLDIYRRMVDLEIRSTFSLQSNFWLGDVASHLLPGEMIERLEMAKEKARSRALLESTIPKHLLFSKGVPDNIPTRQEAELLSSIRKDISDILGIAVSYTDPDSIIDRYRDLVSCNTEEELGVDAFSFA
;
A
#
# COMPACT_ATOMS: atom_id res chain seq x y z
N MET A 1 -45.80 32.81 -14.31
CA MET A 1 -44.46 33.16 -13.78
C MET A 1 -43.68 31.86 -13.67
N GLY A 2 -42.81 31.59 -14.64
CA GLY A 2 -42.03 30.35 -14.73
C GLY A 2 -40.88 30.60 -15.68
N LEU A 3 -39.75 31.07 -15.14
CA LEU A 3 -38.54 31.32 -15.92
C LEU A 3 -37.95 29.95 -16.29
N ALA A 4 -38.03 29.60 -17.57
CA ALA A 4 -37.29 28.48 -18.12
C ALA A 4 -35.79 28.75 -17.91
N SER A 5 -35.13 27.86 -17.15
CA SER A 5 -33.67 27.89 -17.05
C SER A 5 -33.07 27.70 -18.45
N PRO A 6 -32.10 28.52 -18.88
CA PRO A 6 -31.44 28.31 -20.16
C PRO A 6 -30.58 27.04 -20.02
N HIS A 7 -31.06 25.93 -20.58
CA HIS A 7 -30.23 24.76 -20.77
C HIS A 7 -29.04 25.16 -21.64
N ARG A 8 -27.85 25.20 -21.02
CA ARG A 8 -26.59 25.45 -21.71
C ARG A 8 -26.43 24.37 -22.78
N GLU A 9 -26.40 24.78 -24.04
CA GLU A 9 -26.14 23.90 -25.17
C GLU A 9 -24.77 23.23 -24.96
N VAL A 10 -24.78 21.92 -24.71
CA VAL A 10 -23.56 21.16 -24.42
C VAL A 10 -22.82 20.99 -25.75
N LYS A 11 -21.67 21.65 -25.89
CA LYS A 11 -20.76 21.41 -27.02
C LYS A 11 -20.39 19.93 -27.08
N LYS A 12 -20.69 19.29 -28.22
CA LYS A 12 -20.34 17.88 -28.48
C LYS A 12 -18.89 17.78 -28.93
N GLU A 13 -17.96 17.88 -27.99
CA GLU A 13 -16.56 17.57 -28.24
C GLU A 13 -16.33 16.05 -28.15
N PRO A 14 -15.35 15.52 -28.91
CA PRO A 14 -14.99 14.11 -28.78
C PRO A 14 -14.50 13.83 -27.35
N LEU A 15 -15.04 12.79 -26.73
CA LEU A 15 -14.55 12.31 -25.44
C LEU A 15 -13.08 11.91 -25.51
N HIS A 16 -12.38 11.97 -24.38
CA HIS A 16 -10.99 11.56 -24.25
C HIS A 16 -10.77 10.13 -24.79
N GLU A 17 -9.60 9.88 -25.38
CA GLU A 17 -9.25 8.58 -25.99
C GLU A 17 -9.38 7.39 -25.02
N ALA A 18 -9.06 7.60 -23.74
CA ALA A 18 -9.26 6.60 -22.67
C ALA A 18 -10.66 6.00 -22.67
N TYR A 19 -11.70 6.81 -22.88
CA TYR A 19 -13.09 6.35 -22.92
C TYR A 19 -13.42 5.67 -24.25
N ARG A 20 -12.95 6.25 -25.36
CA ARG A 20 -13.38 5.86 -26.71
C ARG A 20 -12.61 4.68 -27.31
N ILE A 21 -11.32 4.60 -27.00
CA ILE A 21 -10.38 3.64 -27.61
C ILE A 21 -10.13 2.49 -26.64
N TYR A 22 -9.80 2.81 -25.39
CA TYR A 22 -9.38 1.81 -24.41
C TYR A 22 -10.52 1.30 -23.51
N GLY A 23 -11.66 2.01 -23.48
CA GLY A 23 -12.84 1.60 -22.72
C GLY A 23 -12.69 1.78 -21.20
N SER A 24 -11.78 2.65 -20.76
CA SER A 24 -11.68 3.05 -19.35
C SER A 24 -12.95 3.78 -18.91
N SER A 25 -13.33 3.63 -17.65
CA SER A 25 -14.46 4.34 -17.01
C SER A 25 -14.07 5.70 -16.42
N ARG A 26 -12.75 5.97 -16.30
CA ARG A 26 -12.17 7.24 -15.82
C ARG A 26 -10.82 7.51 -16.51
N VAL A 27 -10.45 8.79 -16.60
CA VAL A 27 -9.10 9.22 -16.96
C VAL A 27 -8.27 9.42 -15.68
N SER A 28 -7.14 8.73 -15.58
CA SER A 28 -6.18 8.86 -14.48
C SER A 28 -4.80 8.34 -14.89
N CYS A 29 -3.86 8.20 -13.94
CA CYS A 29 -2.61 7.47 -14.17
C CYS A 29 -2.90 6.05 -14.70
N SER A 30 -2.06 5.54 -15.61
CA SER A 30 -2.27 4.26 -16.31
C SER A 30 -2.53 3.07 -15.37
N PHE A 31 -1.81 2.98 -14.26
CA PHE A 31 -1.97 1.93 -13.24
C PHE A 31 -2.25 2.52 -11.87
N CYS A 32 -3.31 3.34 -11.79
CA CYS A 32 -3.73 3.99 -10.56
C CYS A 32 -4.02 2.96 -9.44
N ILE A 33 -3.52 3.21 -8.23
CA ILE A 33 -3.81 2.44 -6.99
C ILE A 33 -5.31 2.36 -6.66
N MET A 34 -6.10 3.33 -7.14
CA MET A 34 -7.57 3.36 -6.98
C MET A 34 -8.30 2.87 -8.24
N GLY A 35 -7.58 2.31 -9.22
CA GLY A 35 -8.16 1.85 -10.48
C GLY A 35 -9.00 0.60 -10.28
N SER A 36 -10.17 0.53 -10.94
CA SER A 36 -10.89 -0.74 -11.00
C SER A 36 -10.09 -1.77 -11.80
N ARG A 37 -10.32 -3.07 -11.56
CA ARG A 37 -9.68 -4.13 -12.36
C ARG A 37 -9.94 -3.95 -13.87
N GLN A 38 -11.14 -3.47 -14.22
CA GLN A 38 -11.51 -3.16 -15.61
C GLN A 38 -10.67 -2.01 -16.18
N ASP A 39 -10.51 -0.91 -15.43
CA ASP A 39 -9.70 0.23 -15.89
C ASP A 39 -8.23 -0.14 -16.06
N LEU A 40 -7.70 -0.98 -15.17
CA LEU A 40 -6.32 -1.46 -15.26
C LEU A 40 -6.13 -2.38 -16.48
N ALA A 41 -7.10 -3.26 -16.78
CA ALA A 41 -7.07 -4.08 -17.99
C ALA A 41 -7.23 -3.24 -19.26
N ALA A 42 -8.06 -2.19 -19.23
CA ALA A 42 -8.12 -1.22 -20.33
C ALA A 42 -6.76 -0.54 -20.54
N ALA A 43 -6.09 -0.15 -19.46
CA ALA A 43 -4.78 0.50 -19.55
C ALA A 43 -3.69 -0.42 -20.14
N THR A 44 -3.73 -1.74 -19.92
CA THR A 44 -2.76 -2.68 -20.51
C THR A 44 -2.95 -2.88 -22.03
N SER A 45 -4.11 -2.50 -22.58
CA SER A 45 -4.35 -2.54 -24.03
C SER A 45 -3.63 -1.43 -24.80
N CYS A 46 -3.18 -0.37 -24.12
CA CYS A 46 -2.33 0.65 -24.71
C CYS A 46 -0.86 0.19 -24.71
N ALA A 47 -0.26 0.08 -25.89
CA ALA A 47 1.11 -0.41 -26.06
C ALA A 47 2.15 0.44 -25.30
N ASP A 48 1.93 1.76 -25.23
CA ASP A 48 2.82 2.70 -24.53
C ASP A 48 2.87 2.45 -23.02
N ASN A 49 1.84 1.79 -22.47
CA ASN A 49 1.77 1.44 -21.05
C ASN A 49 2.52 0.14 -20.70
N LEU A 50 2.97 -0.66 -21.68
CA LEU A 50 3.52 -1.99 -21.40
C LEU A 50 4.80 -1.95 -20.54
N ASP A 51 5.67 -0.98 -20.81
CA ASP A 51 6.92 -0.81 -20.07
C ASP A 51 6.66 -0.38 -18.61
N ILE A 52 5.76 0.57 -18.40
CA ILE A 52 5.36 0.99 -17.04
C ILE A 52 4.55 -0.10 -16.32
N TYR A 53 3.76 -0.92 -17.03
CA TYR A 53 3.08 -2.09 -16.45
C TYR A 53 4.09 -3.05 -15.82
N ARG A 54 5.11 -3.45 -16.59
CA ARG A 54 6.15 -4.38 -16.12
C ARG A 54 6.98 -3.80 -14.99
N ARG A 55 7.29 -2.50 -15.00
CA ARG A 55 7.95 -1.83 -13.86
C ARG A 55 7.12 -1.83 -12.59
N MET A 56 5.81 -1.59 -12.71
CA MET A 56 4.91 -1.61 -11.56
C MET A 56 4.78 -3.03 -10.98
N VAL A 57 4.71 -4.05 -11.84
CA VAL A 57 4.73 -5.46 -11.41
C VAL A 57 6.08 -5.85 -10.78
N ASP A 58 7.21 -5.38 -11.32
CA ASP A 58 8.53 -5.56 -10.68
C ASP A 58 8.58 -4.92 -9.28
N LEU A 59 7.93 -3.76 -9.10
CA LEU A 59 7.81 -3.11 -7.79
C LEU A 59 6.96 -3.93 -6.81
N GLU A 60 5.84 -4.52 -7.26
CA GLU A 60 5.06 -5.48 -6.46
C GLU A 60 5.93 -6.67 -6.02
N ILE A 61 6.68 -7.25 -6.96
CA ILE A 61 7.57 -8.39 -6.72
C ILE A 61 8.62 -8.05 -5.65
N ARG A 62 9.31 -6.93 -5.83
CA ARG A 62 10.42 -6.52 -4.94
C ARG A 62 9.94 -6.10 -3.57
N SER A 63 8.79 -5.43 -3.50
CA SER A 63 8.21 -4.99 -2.23
C SER A 63 7.52 -6.14 -1.49
N THR A 64 7.06 -7.17 -2.20
CA THR A 64 6.13 -8.20 -1.69
C THR A 64 4.79 -7.63 -1.22
N PHE A 65 4.43 -6.44 -1.72
CA PHE A 65 3.14 -5.81 -1.48
C PHE A 65 2.38 -5.68 -2.80
N SER A 66 1.09 -5.98 -2.74
CA SER A 66 0.16 -5.64 -3.80
C SER A 66 0.00 -4.12 -3.89
N LEU A 67 0.14 -3.56 -5.08
CA LEU A 67 -0.10 -2.14 -5.36
C LEU A 67 -1.57 -1.90 -5.72
N GLN A 68 -2.47 -2.85 -5.48
CA GLN A 68 -3.91 -2.66 -5.49
C GLN A 68 -4.49 -3.29 -4.21
N SER A 69 -5.61 -2.76 -3.73
CA SER A 69 -6.15 -3.16 -2.43
C SER A 69 -6.53 -4.65 -2.33
N ASN A 70 -6.94 -5.26 -3.45
CA ASN A 70 -7.61 -6.57 -3.43
C ASN A 70 -7.01 -7.63 -4.37
N PHE A 71 -6.03 -7.29 -5.21
CA PHE A 71 -5.45 -8.21 -6.21
C PHE A 71 -4.08 -7.69 -6.66
N TRP A 72 -3.22 -8.55 -7.17
CA TRP A 72 -1.92 -8.12 -7.71
C TRP A 72 -2.10 -7.53 -9.11
N LEU A 73 -1.44 -6.42 -9.41
CA LEU A 73 -1.44 -5.82 -10.74
C LEU A 73 -0.92 -6.80 -11.80
N GLY A 74 0.05 -7.65 -11.42
CA GLY A 74 0.56 -8.73 -12.28
C GLY A 74 -0.50 -9.73 -12.75
N ASP A 75 -1.62 -9.86 -12.01
CA ASP A 75 -2.73 -10.76 -12.36
C ASP A 75 -3.73 -10.14 -13.34
N VAL A 76 -3.61 -8.84 -13.64
CA VAL A 76 -4.54 -8.15 -14.55
C VAL A 76 -4.32 -8.57 -15.99
N ALA A 77 -3.05 -8.71 -16.41
CA ALA A 77 -2.67 -9.10 -17.77
C ALA A 77 -1.37 -9.93 -17.75
N SER A 78 -1.38 -11.05 -17.03
CA SER A 78 -0.21 -11.92 -16.84
C SER A 78 0.43 -12.39 -18.15
N HIS A 79 -0.36 -12.54 -19.22
CA HIS A 79 0.12 -12.88 -20.56
C HIS A 79 1.07 -11.83 -21.19
N LEU A 80 1.14 -10.61 -20.64
CA LEU A 80 2.07 -9.55 -21.07
C LEU A 80 3.40 -9.58 -20.31
N LEU A 81 3.52 -10.44 -19.30
CA LEU A 81 4.71 -10.57 -18.46
C LEU A 81 5.66 -11.63 -19.03
N PRO A 82 6.98 -11.40 -18.95
CA PRO A 82 7.97 -12.47 -19.19
C PRO A 82 7.79 -13.63 -18.21
N GLY A 83 8.13 -14.86 -18.63
CA GLY A 83 8.00 -16.07 -17.81
C GLY A 83 8.70 -15.95 -16.45
N GLU A 84 9.94 -15.45 -16.42
CA GLU A 84 10.70 -15.19 -15.19
C GLU A 84 9.96 -14.25 -14.22
N MET A 85 9.28 -13.23 -14.76
CA MET A 85 8.53 -12.28 -13.95
C MET A 85 7.28 -12.93 -13.33
N ILE A 86 6.64 -13.86 -14.04
CA ILE A 86 5.51 -14.65 -13.51
C ILE A 86 5.98 -15.53 -12.35
N GLU A 87 7.11 -16.23 -12.50
CA GLU A 87 7.69 -17.06 -11.44
C GLU A 87 8.04 -16.22 -10.20
N ARG A 88 8.70 -15.08 -10.40
CA ARG A 88 9.03 -14.14 -9.31
C ARG A 88 7.79 -13.55 -8.65
N LEU A 89 6.71 -13.31 -9.40
CA LEU A 89 5.42 -12.85 -8.87
C LEU A 89 4.78 -13.90 -7.95
N GLU A 90 4.78 -15.17 -8.34
CA GLU A 90 4.27 -16.25 -7.48
C GLU A 90 5.09 -16.40 -6.19
N MET A 91 6.42 -16.30 -6.29
CA MET A 91 7.28 -16.26 -5.09
C MET A 91 6.97 -15.07 -4.19
N ALA A 92 6.75 -13.88 -4.76
CA ALA A 92 6.41 -12.68 -4.00
C ALA A 92 5.05 -12.81 -3.29
N LYS A 93 4.06 -13.43 -3.93
CA LYS A 93 2.75 -13.74 -3.33
C LYS A 93 2.86 -14.71 -2.16
N GLU A 94 3.72 -15.73 -2.25
CA GLU A 94 3.97 -16.63 -1.12
C GLU A 94 4.61 -15.88 0.04
N LYS A 95 5.68 -15.10 -0.20
CA LYS A 95 6.31 -14.27 0.83
C LYS A 95 5.32 -13.32 1.50
N ALA A 96 4.45 -12.68 0.71
CA ALA A 96 3.41 -11.79 1.22
C ALA A 96 2.42 -12.53 2.13
N ARG A 97 2.02 -13.77 1.76
CA ARG A 97 1.15 -14.61 2.60
C ARG A 97 1.83 -15.02 3.90
N SER A 98 3.11 -15.44 3.85
CA SER A 98 3.87 -15.81 5.05
C SER A 98 4.03 -14.61 6.01
N ARG A 99 4.37 -13.43 5.46
CA ARG A 99 4.44 -12.17 6.23
C ARG A 99 3.09 -11.84 6.89
N ALA A 100 2.00 -11.87 6.13
CA ALA A 100 0.67 -11.56 6.65
C ALA A 100 0.24 -12.53 7.77
N LEU A 101 0.60 -13.81 7.66
CA LEU A 101 0.36 -14.80 8.71
C LEU A 101 1.12 -14.46 9.99
N LEU A 102 2.42 -14.14 9.90
CA LEU A 102 3.22 -13.72 11.05
C LEU A 102 2.65 -12.46 11.69
N GLU A 103 2.35 -11.43 10.89
CA GLU A 103 1.76 -10.17 11.36
C GLU A 103 0.40 -10.37 12.06
N SER A 104 -0.40 -11.36 11.62
CA SER A 104 -1.70 -11.66 12.22
C SER A 104 -1.60 -12.19 13.65
N THR A 105 -0.43 -12.68 14.07
CA THR A 105 -0.18 -13.16 15.43
C THR A 105 0.11 -12.02 16.42
N ILE A 106 0.36 -10.81 15.92
CA ILE A 106 0.65 -9.65 16.77
C ILE A 106 -0.63 -9.26 17.53
N PRO A 107 -0.58 -9.21 18.89
CA PRO A 107 -1.71 -8.74 19.69
C PRO A 107 -2.15 -7.33 19.30
N LYS A 108 -3.47 -7.12 19.20
CA LYS A 108 -4.04 -5.85 18.70
C LYS A 108 -3.63 -4.62 19.50
N HIS A 109 -3.40 -4.74 20.80
CA HIS A 109 -2.98 -3.62 21.66
C HIS A 109 -1.51 -3.21 21.48
N LEU A 110 -0.73 -4.00 20.72
CA LEU A 110 0.63 -3.65 20.32
C LEU A 110 0.68 -2.96 18.96
N LEU A 111 -0.42 -2.96 18.21
CA LEU A 111 -0.55 -2.22 16.96
C LEU A 111 -0.69 -0.73 17.27
N PHE A 112 -0.12 0.09 16.39
CA PHE A 112 -0.10 1.53 16.61
C PHE A 112 -1.44 2.15 16.23
N SER A 113 -1.92 3.05 17.08
CA SER A 113 -3.07 3.89 16.82
C SER A 113 -2.55 5.26 16.36
N LYS A 114 -3.00 5.75 15.20
CA LYS A 114 -2.56 7.04 14.62
C LYS A 114 -1.04 7.19 14.46
N GLY A 115 -0.31 6.08 14.34
CA GLY A 115 1.15 6.08 14.13
C GLY A 115 2.00 6.04 15.40
N VAL A 116 1.38 5.96 16.58
CA VAL A 116 2.08 5.88 17.88
C VAL A 116 1.62 4.65 18.69
N PRO A 117 2.49 4.08 19.54
CA PRO A 117 2.10 3.01 20.45
C PRO A 117 1.28 3.54 21.63
N ASP A 118 0.18 2.85 21.96
CA ASP A 118 -0.66 3.19 23.11
C ASP A 118 -0.08 2.65 24.44
N ASN A 119 0.70 1.56 24.37
CA ASN A 119 1.24 0.87 25.54
C ASN A 119 2.68 0.41 25.27
N ILE A 120 3.48 0.32 26.32
CA ILE A 120 4.80 -0.31 26.27
C ILE A 120 4.62 -1.83 26.36
N PRO A 121 5.22 -2.63 25.45
CA PRO A 121 5.13 -4.09 25.51
C PRO A 121 5.79 -4.64 26.78
N THR A 122 5.22 -5.70 27.32
CA THR A 122 5.88 -6.55 28.30
C THR A 122 7.08 -7.25 27.68
N ARG A 123 7.96 -7.83 28.50
CA ARG A 123 9.13 -8.56 28.00
C ARG A 123 8.76 -9.74 27.10
N GLN A 124 7.70 -10.48 27.45
CA GLN A 124 7.20 -11.61 26.63
C GLN A 124 6.66 -11.14 25.28
N GLU A 125 5.97 -10.00 25.25
CA GLU A 125 5.49 -9.40 24.01
C GLU A 125 6.63 -8.87 23.15
N ALA A 126 7.66 -8.29 23.77
CA ALA A 126 8.87 -7.86 23.06
C ALA A 126 9.67 -9.04 22.49
N GLU A 127 9.70 -10.19 23.18
CA GLU A 127 10.26 -11.44 22.66
C GLU A 127 9.46 -11.95 21.44
N LEU A 128 8.13 -11.92 21.51
CA LEU A 128 7.27 -12.26 20.37
C LEU A 128 7.53 -11.33 19.18
N LEU A 129 7.53 -10.01 19.39
CA LEU A 129 7.82 -9.02 18.35
C LEU A 129 9.22 -9.20 17.77
N SER A 130 10.22 -9.50 18.61
CA SER A 130 11.58 -9.79 18.18
C SER A 130 11.64 -10.99 17.23
N SER A 131 10.96 -12.09 17.56
CA SER A 131 10.88 -13.28 16.70
C SER A 131 10.23 -12.93 15.36
N ILE A 132 9.03 -12.33 15.39
CA ILE A 132 8.28 -11.96 14.19
C ILE A 132 9.11 -11.06 13.26
N ARG A 133 9.80 -10.05 13.82
CA ARG A 133 10.63 -9.13 13.04
C ARG A 133 11.80 -9.84 12.35
N LYS A 134 12.44 -10.79 13.03
CA LYS A 134 13.52 -11.62 12.46
C LYS A 134 12.98 -12.54 11.37
N ASP A 135 11.87 -13.21 11.62
CA ASP A 135 11.26 -14.12 10.66
C ASP A 135 10.85 -13.37 9.37
N ILE A 136 10.23 -12.19 9.51
CA ILE A 136 9.88 -11.33 8.35
C ILE A 136 11.13 -10.82 7.64
N SER A 137 12.16 -10.41 8.39
CA SER A 137 13.46 -9.99 7.86
C SER A 137 14.08 -11.08 6.98
N ASP A 138 14.05 -12.32 7.44
CA ASP A 138 14.61 -13.47 6.71
C ASP A 138 13.78 -13.82 5.47
N ILE A 139 12.44 -13.80 5.56
CA ILE A 139 11.54 -14.03 4.41
C ILE A 139 11.79 -13.00 3.30
N LEU A 140 11.90 -11.72 3.68
CA LEU A 140 12.03 -10.61 2.75
C LEU A 140 13.47 -10.36 2.31
N GLY A 141 14.47 -10.84 3.06
CA GLY A 141 15.89 -10.58 2.80
C GLY A 141 16.26 -9.11 3.02
N ILE A 142 15.64 -8.43 3.98
CA ILE A 142 15.89 -7.02 4.30
C ILE A 142 16.52 -6.91 5.68
N ALA A 143 17.44 -5.95 5.87
CA ALA A 143 17.95 -5.65 7.19
C ALA A 143 16.91 -4.83 7.97
N VAL A 144 16.63 -5.23 9.22
CA VAL A 144 15.71 -4.51 10.11
C VAL A 144 16.40 -4.12 11.42
N SER A 145 16.08 -2.93 11.92
CA SER A 145 16.51 -2.46 13.24
C SER A 145 15.59 -2.96 14.34
N TYR A 146 16.01 -2.85 15.61
CA TYR A 146 15.23 -3.22 16.80
C TYR A 146 14.79 -4.69 16.76
N THR A 147 15.78 -5.58 16.82
CA THR A 147 15.60 -7.03 16.69
C THR A 147 15.74 -7.78 18.00
N ASP A 148 16.14 -7.13 19.08
CA ASP A 148 16.19 -7.70 20.43
C ASP A 148 15.10 -7.10 21.33
N PRO A 149 14.61 -7.84 22.35
CA PRO A 149 13.50 -7.38 23.18
C PRO A 149 13.74 -6.04 23.88
N ASP A 150 14.96 -5.80 24.34
CA ASP A 150 15.29 -4.59 25.10
C ASP A 150 15.28 -3.36 24.18
N SER A 151 15.88 -3.44 22.99
CA SER A 151 15.83 -2.38 21.98
C SER A 151 14.41 -2.08 21.50
N ILE A 152 13.53 -3.09 21.46
CA ILE A 152 12.11 -2.91 21.11
C ILE A 152 11.41 -2.11 22.22
N ILE A 153 11.57 -2.51 23.48
CA ILE A 153 10.95 -1.82 24.61
C ILE A 153 11.45 -0.38 24.69
N ASP A 154 12.76 -0.16 24.55
CA ASP A 154 13.34 1.18 24.56
C ASP A 154 12.81 2.03 23.41
N ARG A 155 12.67 1.45 22.21
CA ARG A 155 12.06 2.18 21.09
C ARG A 155 10.61 2.55 21.35
N TYR A 156 9.83 1.67 21.98
CA TYR A 156 8.45 1.99 22.37
C TYR A 156 8.41 3.12 23.40
N ARG A 157 9.32 3.14 24.38
CA ARG A 157 9.44 4.24 25.34
C ARG A 157 9.72 5.56 24.64
N ASP A 158 10.70 5.60 23.74
CA ASP A 158 11.04 6.80 22.97
C ASP A 158 9.82 7.32 22.20
N LEU A 159 9.06 6.44 21.55
CA LEU A 159 7.87 6.81 20.79
C LEU A 159 6.75 7.37 21.66
N VAL A 160 6.49 6.78 22.83
CA VAL A 160 5.51 7.29 23.79
C VAL A 160 5.94 8.66 24.32
N SER A 161 7.22 8.82 24.68
CA SER A 161 7.76 10.09 25.16
C SER A 161 7.65 11.20 24.13
N CYS A 162 8.03 10.96 22.86
CA CYS A 162 7.87 11.94 21.80
C CYS A 162 6.40 12.30 21.54
N ASN A 163 5.47 11.34 21.62
CA ASN A 163 4.04 11.64 21.48
C ASN A 163 3.53 12.55 22.61
N THR A 164 3.97 12.31 23.85
CA THR A 164 3.59 13.20 24.97
C THR A 164 4.14 14.61 24.81
N GLU A 165 5.34 14.78 24.25
CA GLU A 165 5.92 16.10 23.97
C GLU A 165 5.19 16.83 22.83
N GLU A 166 4.76 16.12 21.78
CA GLU A 166 3.91 16.70 20.74
C GLU A 166 2.54 17.12 21.30
N GLU A 167 1.89 16.29 22.10
CA GLU A 167 0.61 16.64 22.75
C GLU A 167 0.76 17.86 23.68
N LEU A 168 1.83 17.93 24.49
CA LEU A 168 2.15 19.08 25.33
C LEU A 168 2.54 20.34 24.52
N GLY A 169 3.09 20.17 23.33
CA GLY A 169 3.46 21.25 22.41
C GLY A 169 2.28 21.82 21.60
N VAL A 170 1.24 21.01 21.35
CA VAL A 170 0.00 21.45 20.69
C VAL A 170 -0.87 22.27 21.67
N ASP A 171 -0.85 21.96 22.96
CA ASP A 171 -1.55 22.76 23.99
C ASP A 171 -0.86 24.12 24.28
N ALA A 172 0.45 24.24 24.03
CA ALA A 172 1.20 25.48 24.22
C ALA A 172 0.87 26.59 23.19
N PHE A 173 0.19 26.25 22.08
CA PHE A 173 -0.22 27.20 21.03
C PHE A 173 -1.73 27.52 21.03
N SER A 174 -2.51 27.07 22.02
CA SER A 174 -3.97 27.30 22.06
C SER A 174 -4.42 28.57 22.83
N PHE A 175 -3.52 29.46 23.24
CA PHE A 175 -3.90 30.78 23.75
C PHE A 175 -2.95 31.88 23.26
N ALA A 176 -3.25 32.41 22.07
CA ALA A 176 -2.91 33.79 21.67
C ALA A 176 -3.90 34.24 20.57
#